data_AF-A0A085YZM9-F1
#
_entry.id   AF-A0A085YZM9-F1
#
_cell.length_a   1.000
_cell.length_b   1.000
_cell.length_c   1.000
_cell.angle_alpha   90.00
_cell.angle_beta   90.00
_cell.angle_gamma   90.00
#
_symmetry.space_group_name_H-M   'P 1'
#
loop_
_entity.id
_entity.type
_entity.pdbx_description
1 polymer ?
#
loop_
_entity_poly.entity_id
_entity_poly.type
_entity_poly.pdbx_seq_one_letter_code
_entity_poly.pdbx_strand_id
1 'polypeptide(L)'
;MFFSAVSYAQQDAQFTQYMYNTININPAYAGSRGAMSIFGLYRTQWVGLDGAPETSSFSLNTPLNNSNLGLGVSLVNDKIGPTNENTFSADLSYTIPTSQTYKLSFGIKATANLFNLDIGKLNPEQQGDPQFQDLNSKFTPNIGAGVYWHSDKAYIGLSVPNFIETNRYNDNDIAIFKDKINYYL
;
A
#
# COMPACT_ATOMS: atom_id res chain seq x y z
N MET A 1 -4.49 19.34 -35.66
CA MET A 1 -3.51 19.51 -34.57
C MET A 1 -3.51 18.23 -33.76
N PHE A 2 -2.40 17.49 -33.76
CA PHE A 2 -2.22 16.32 -32.90
C PHE A 2 -1.38 16.75 -31.70
N PHE A 3 -1.93 16.65 -30.49
CA PHE A 3 -1.19 16.84 -29.24
C PHE A 3 -0.60 15.49 -28.85
N SER A 4 0.73 15.36 -28.88
CA SER A 4 1.44 14.22 -28.29
C SER A 4 1.79 14.55 -26.85
N ALA A 5 1.14 13.89 -25.89
CA ALA A 5 1.50 13.98 -24.48
C ALA A 5 2.64 12.99 -24.20
N VAL A 6 3.76 13.50 -23.65
CA VAL A 6 4.87 12.68 -23.18
C VAL A 6 4.45 12.06 -21.84
N SER A 7 4.05 10.79 -21.84
CA SER A 7 3.75 10.05 -20.62
C SER A 7 5.01 9.38 -20.07
N TYR A 8 5.41 9.73 -18.84
CA TYR A 8 6.37 8.93 -18.09
C TYR A 8 5.69 7.64 -17.63
N ALA A 9 5.96 6.53 -18.31
CA ALA A 9 5.53 5.21 -17.86
C ALA A 9 6.38 4.79 -16.66
N GLN A 10 5.83 4.86 -15.46
CA GLN A 10 6.43 4.23 -14.28
C GLN A 10 6.04 2.75 -14.31
N GLN A 11 7.03 1.86 -14.43
CA GLN A 11 6.79 0.42 -14.36
C GLN A 11 6.81 0.00 -12.89
N ASP A 12 5.62 -0.09 -12.30
CA ASP A 12 5.44 -0.53 -10.92
C ASP A 12 5.18 -2.04 -10.89
N ALA A 13 5.43 -2.68 -9.75
CA ALA A 13 5.06 -4.09 -9.57
C ALA A 13 3.53 -4.21 -9.60
N GLN A 14 2.99 -4.74 -10.71
CA GLN A 14 1.55 -4.92 -10.87
C GLN A 14 1.05 -6.04 -9.95
N PHE A 15 0.33 -5.67 -8.90
CA PHE A 15 -0.47 -6.64 -8.14
C PHE A 15 -1.69 -7.02 -8.96
N THR A 16 -1.81 -8.28 -9.39
CA THR A 16 -2.99 -8.81 -10.11
C THR A 16 -4.29 -8.71 -9.30
N GLN A 17 -4.23 -8.41 -8.01
CA GLN A 17 -5.36 -8.33 -7.08
C GLN A 17 -5.75 -6.89 -6.68
N TYR A 18 -5.08 -5.86 -7.23
CA TYR A 18 -5.27 -4.46 -6.85
C TYR A 18 -6.73 -3.98 -6.99
N MET A 19 -7.47 -4.52 -7.97
CA MET A 19 -8.88 -4.23 -8.20
C MET A 19 -9.81 -4.67 -7.06
N TYR A 20 -9.40 -5.64 -6.24
CA TYR A 20 -10.22 -6.16 -5.14
C TYR A 20 -9.95 -5.46 -3.81
N ASN A 21 -8.82 -4.78 -3.68
CA ASN A 21 -8.41 -4.09 -2.46
C ASN A 21 -7.99 -2.63 -2.74
N THR A 22 -8.87 -1.90 -3.42
CA THR A 22 -8.65 -0.50 -3.82
C THR A 22 -8.34 0.41 -2.63
N ILE A 23 -8.82 0.07 -1.43
CA ILE A 23 -8.54 0.85 -0.22
C ILE A 23 -7.07 0.86 0.17
N ASN A 24 -6.32 -0.21 -0.11
CA ASN A 24 -4.89 -0.23 0.17
C ASN A 24 -4.11 0.77 -0.70
N ILE A 25 -4.69 1.18 -1.82
CA ILE A 25 -4.05 2.00 -2.85
C ILE A 25 -4.52 3.44 -2.77
N ASN A 26 -5.83 3.65 -2.62
CA ASN A 26 -6.45 4.97 -2.57
C ASN A 26 -7.29 5.13 -1.29
N PRO A 27 -6.84 5.95 -0.32
CA PRO A 27 -7.60 6.19 0.92
C PRO A 27 -8.95 6.87 0.67
N ALA A 28 -9.11 7.58 -0.45
CA ALA A 28 -10.38 8.23 -0.79
C ALA A 28 -11.49 7.22 -1.15
N TYR A 29 -11.15 5.94 -1.33
CA TYR A 29 -12.11 4.86 -1.55
C TYR A 29 -12.88 4.44 -0.29
N ALA A 30 -12.35 4.72 0.91
CA ALA A 30 -12.94 4.27 2.16
C ALA A 30 -14.42 4.69 2.28
N GLY A 31 -15.32 3.75 2.54
CA GLY A 31 -16.75 4.01 2.67
C GLY A 31 -17.51 4.32 1.37
N SER A 32 -16.85 4.35 0.21
CA SER A 32 -17.45 4.68 -1.09
C SER A 32 -18.60 3.74 -1.51
N ARG A 33 -18.58 2.48 -1.03
CA ARG A 33 -19.63 1.47 -1.28
C ARG A 33 -20.91 1.70 -0.50
N GLY A 34 -20.97 2.70 0.40
CA GLY A 34 -22.18 3.00 1.17
C GLY A 34 -22.56 1.97 2.24
N ALA A 35 -21.73 0.94 2.44
CA ALA A 35 -21.89 -0.06 3.48
C ALA A 35 -20.52 -0.49 4.03
N MET A 36 -20.51 -1.06 5.23
CA MET A 36 -19.32 -1.69 5.78
C MET A 36 -18.88 -2.85 4.89
N SER A 37 -17.60 -2.85 4.54
CA SER A 37 -16.95 -3.84 3.68
C SER A 37 -15.77 -4.43 4.42
N ILE A 38 -15.69 -5.76 4.46
CA ILE A 38 -14.58 -6.51 5.04
C ILE A 38 -13.98 -7.35 3.91
N PHE A 39 -12.66 -7.37 3.81
CA PHE A 39 -11.93 -8.11 2.80
C PHE A 39 -10.73 -8.83 3.43
N GLY A 40 -10.51 -10.07 3.02
CA GLY A 40 -9.38 -10.89 3.43
C GLY A 40 -8.76 -11.56 2.21
N LEU A 41 -7.45 -11.57 2.14
CA LEU A 41 -6.67 -12.18 1.07
C LEU A 41 -5.47 -12.92 1.67
N TYR A 42 -5.25 -14.14 1.21
CA TYR A 42 -4.02 -14.88 1.46
C TYR A 42 -3.46 -15.34 0.11
N ARG A 43 -2.19 -15.12 -0.13
CA ARG A 43 -1.50 -15.42 -1.38
C ARG A 43 -0.17 -16.07 -1.09
N THR A 44 0.07 -17.20 -1.73
CA THR A 44 1.38 -17.83 -1.83
C THR A 44 1.82 -17.76 -3.28
N GLN A 45 3.10 -17.49 -3.53
CA GLN A 45 3.68 -17.56 -4.86
C GLN A 45 4.82 -18.55 -4.87
N TRP A 46 5.14 -19.13 -6.04
CA TRP A 46 6.31 -20.02 -6.19
C TRP A 46 6.32 -21.18 -5.17
N VAL A 47 5.14 -21.74 -4.92
CA VAL A 47 4.92 -22.81 -3.93
C VAL A 47 5.89 -23.97 -4.18
N GLY A 48 6.60 -24.38 -3.13
CA GLY A 48 7.60 -25.45 -3.19
C GLY A 48 9.05 -24.97 -3.21
N LEU A 49 9.29 -23.66 -3.37
CA LEU A 49 10.61 -23.06 -3.12
C LEU A 49 10.73 -22.66 -1.64
N ASP A 50 11.89 -22.90 -1.04
CA ASP A 50 12.17 -22.42 0.31
C ASP A 50 12.29 -20.88 0.30
N GLY A 51 11.70 -20.24 1.30
CA GLY A 51 11.60 -18.78 1.36
C GLY A 51 10.64 -18.14 0.35
N ALA A 52 9.74 -18.91 -0.27
CA ALA A 52 8.78 -18.39 -1.24
C ALA A 52 7.90 -17.25 -0.66
N PRO A 53 7.49 -16.26 -1.49
CA PRO A 53 6.67 -15.13 -1.02
C PRO A 53 5.29 -15.55 -0.52
N GLU A 54 4.95 -15.08 0.67
CA GLU A 54 3.63 -15.21 1.28
C GLU A 54 3.10 -13.82 1.67
N THR A 55 1.91 -13.49 1.20
CA THR A 55 1.22 -12.22 1.48
C THR A 55 -0.13 -12.50 2.11
N SER A 56 -0.38 -11.90 3.26
CA SER A 56 -1.69 -11.88 3.92
C SER A 56 -2.18 -10.45 4.02
N SER A 57 -3.43 -10.18 3.65
CA SER A 57 -4.06 -8.87 3.81
C SER A 57 -5.44 -9.01 4.42
N PHE A 58 -5.73 -8.12 5.35
CA PHE A 58 -7.05 -7.90 5.90
C PHE A 58 -7.37 -6.41 5.82
N SER A 59 -8.56 -6.07 5.35
CA SER A 59 -9.03 -4.68 5.35
C SER A 59 -10.49 -4.59 5.73
N LEU A 60 -10.83 -3.53 6.45
CA LEU A 60 -12.18 -3.18 6.84
C LEU A 60 -12.38 -1.70 6.52
N ASN A 61 -13.49 -1.37 5.87
CA ASN A 61 -13.87 0.03 5.69
C ASN A 61 -15.38 0.23 5.75
N THR A 62 -15.80 1.40 6.18
CA THR A 62 -17.20 1.72 6.39
C THR A 62 -17.43 3.21 6.18
N PRO A 63 -18.58 3.60 5.59
CA PRO A 63 -19.05 4.97 5.75
C PRO A 63 -19.46 5.20 7.21
N LEU A 64 -19.31 6.43 7.71
CA LEU A 64 -19.93 6.88 8.95
C LEU A 64 -21.32 7.40 8.64
N ASN A 65 -22.34 6.70 9.15
CA ASN A 65 -23.73 7.06 8.96
C ASN A 65 -24.00 8.51 9.39
N ASN A 66 -24.86 9.20 8.65
CA ASN A 66 -25.22 10.61 8.85
C ASN A 66 -24.06 11.60 8.69
N SER A 67 -22.97 11.18 8.05
CA SER A 67 -21.85 12.04 7.69
C SER A 67 -21.37 11.73 6.27
N ASN A 68 -20.54 12.62 5.75
CA ASN A 68 -19.84 12.42 4.48
C ASN A 68 -18.48 11.73 4.67
N LEU A 69 -18.20 11.19 5.87
CA LEU A 69 -16.92 10.58 6.21
C LEU A 69 -16.92 9.06 5.95
N GLY A 70 -15.78 8.53 5.55
CA GLY A 70 -15.48 7.11 5.52
C GLY A 70 -14.24 6.79 6.33
N LEU A 71 -14.22 5.62 6.97
CA LEU A 71 -13.09 5.11 7.72
C LEU A 71 -12.62 3.79 7.12
N GLY A 72 -11.31 3.58 7.14
CA GLY A 72 -10.66 2.36 6.72
C GLY A 72 -9.56 1.96 7.69
N VAL A 73 -9.39 0.66 7.87
CA VAL A 73 -8.20 0.08 8.50
C VAL A 73 -7.75 -1.11 7.68
N SER A 74 -6.43 -1.30 7.57
CA SER A 74 -5.88 -2.49 6.95
C SER A 74 -4.62 -2.98 7.64
N LEU A 75 -4.44 -4.29 7.55
CA LEU A 75 -3.23 -4.99 7.94
C LEU A 75 -2.74 -5.73 6.70
N VAL A 76 -1.46 -5.58 6.39
CA VAL A 76 -0.76 -6.38 5.39
C VAL A 76 0.45 -7.00 6.07
N ASN A 77 0.59 -8.31 5.93
CA ASN A 77 1.77 -9.05 6.32
C ASN A 77 2.40 -9.64 5.06
N ASP A 78 3.64 -9.24 4.76
CA ASP A 78 4.43 -9.74 3.64
C ASP A 78 5.68 -10.44 4.16
N LYS A 79 5.82 -11.71 3.79
CA LYS A 79 6.97 -12.54 4.14
C LYS A 79 7.67 -12.98 2.87
N ILE A 80 8.95 -12.67 2.75
CA ILE A 80 9.77 -13.02 1.58
C ILE A 80 11.12 -13.52 2.08
N GLY A 81 11.38 -14.83 1.97
CA GLY A 81 12.61 -15.42 2.49
C GLY A 81 12.82 -15.13 3.99
N PRO A 82 13.93 -14.48 4.38
CA PRO A 82 14.24 -14.13 5.77
C PRO A 82 13.56 -12.84 6.24
N THR A 83 12.88 -12.08 5.37
CA THR A 83 12.23 -10.82 5.75
C THR A 83 10.75 -11.03 6.08
N ASN A 84 10.27 -10.21 7.02
CA ASN A 84 8.86 -10.14 7.39
C ASN A 84 8.50 -8.67 7.62
N GLU A 85 7.54 -8.17 6.86
CA GLU A 85 7.04 -6.80 6.95
C GLU A 85 5.55 -6.80 7.35
N ASN A 86 5.23 -6.03 8.39
CA ASN A 86 3.87 -5.80 8.83
C ASN A 86 3.50 -4.33 8.63
N THR A 87 2.52 -4.09 7.78
CA THR A 87 2.01 -2.76 7.47
C THR A 87 0.63 -2.60 8.07
N PHE A 88 0.50 -1.67 9.00
CA PHE A 88 -0.78 -1.22 9.54
C PHE A 88 -1.16 0.09 8.88
N SER A 89 -2.38 0.20 8.38
CA SER A 89 -2.89 1.44 7.78
C SER A 89 -4.21 1.87 8.42
N ALA A 90 -4.40 3.18 8.52
CA ALA A 90 -5.65 3.81 8.85
C ALA A 90 -5.97 4.88 7.79
N ASP A 91 -7.18 4.83 7.26
CA ASP A 91 -7.66 5.69 6.19
C ASP A 91 -8.86 6.51 6.67
N LEU A 92 -8.89 7.79 6.30
CA LEU A 92 -10.01 8.68 6.50
C LEU A 92 -10.37 9.30 5.15
N SER A 93 -11.63 9.21 4.76
CA SER A 93 -12.14 9.83 3.55
C SER A 93 -13.25 10.83 3.85
N TYR A 94 -13.40 11.84 3.01
CA TYR A 94 -14.52 12.79 3.00
C TYR A 94 -15.09 12.91 1.59
N THR A 95 -16.38 12.66 1.46
CA THR A 95 -17.08 12.55 0.18
C THR A 95 -18.02 13.73 -0.05
N ILE A 96 -17.82 14.46 -1.14
CA ILE A 96 -18.67 15.56 -1.59
C ILE A 96 -19.56 15.06 -2.74
N PRO A 97 -20.90 15.04 -2.59
CA PRO A 97 -21.78 14.75 -3.71
C PRO A 97 -21.73 15.90 -4.71
N THR A 98 -21.12 15.68 -5.88
CA THR A 98 -21.03 16.69 -6.95
C THR A 98 -22.28 16.72 -7.81
N SER A 99 -23.07 15.63 -7.81
CA SER A 99 -24.34 15.50 -8.53
C SER A 99 -25.21 14.43 -7.84
N GLN A 100 -26.41 14.15 -8.38
CA GLN A 100 -27.27 13.08 -7.84
C GLN A 100 -26.63 11.68 -7.96
N THR A 101 -25.77 11.47 -8.95
CA THR A 101 -25.13 10.17 -9.25
C THR A 101 -23.62 10.16 -9.07
N TYR A 102 -22.97 11.33 -8.99
CA TYR A 102 -21.52 11.46 -8.92
C TYR A 102 -21.08 12.01 -7.57
N LYS A 103 -19.99 11.43 -7.06
CA LYS A 103 -19.38 11.77 -5.78
C LYS A 103 -17.88 11.98 -5.98
N LEU A 104 -17.35 12.99 -5.33
CA LEU A 104 -15.92 13.29 -5.28
C LEU A 104 -15.43 13.11 -3.84
N SER A 105 -14.55 12.15 -3.63
CA SER A 105 -13.99 11.82 -2.33
C SER A 105 -12.53 12.25 -2.26
N PHE A 106 -12.15 12.77 -1.10
CA PHE A 106 -10.76 13.04 -0.72
C PHE A 106 -10.40 12.10 0.41
N GLY A 107 -9.18 11.59 0.44
CA GLY A 107 -8.75 10.68 1.48
C GLY A 107 -7.34 10.96 1.94
N ILE A 108 -7.08 10.68 3.20
CA ILE A 108 -5.76 10.65 3.81
C ILE A 108 -5.52 9.28 4.42
N LYS A 109 -4.25 8.88 4.42
CA LYS A 109 -3.78 7.60 4.94
C LYS A 109 -2.67 7.85 5.94
N ALA A 110 -2.67 7.13 7.04
CA ALA A 110 -1.54 6.98 7.92
C ALA A 110 -1.12 5.51 7.92
N THR A 111 0.18 5.26 7.78
CA THR A 111 0.75 3.92 7.66
C THR A 111 1.85 3.75 8.69
N ALA A 112 1.91 2.57 9.31
CA ALA A 112 2.96 2.14 10.21
C ALA A 112 3.54 0.81 9.70
N ASN A 113 4.78 0.86 9.23
CA ASN A 113 5.50 -0.31 8.74
C ASN A 113 6.48 -0.83 9.79
N LEU A 114 6.40 -2.13 10.08
CA LEU A 114 7.28 -2.84 11.00
C LEU A 114 8.04 -3.90 10.20
N PHE A 115 9.31 -3.62 9.95
CA PHE A 115 10.19 -4.52 9.21
C PHE A 115 11.05 -5.35 10.15
N ASN A 116 11.11 -6.65 9.92
CA ASN A 116 11.95 -7.58 10.66
C ASN A 116 12.76 -8.45 9.70
N LEU A 117 14.04 -8.66 10.03
CA LEU A 117 14.94 -9.55 9.29
C LEU A 117 15.40 -10.68 10.21
N ASP A 118 15.13 -11.92 9.81
CA ASP A 118 15.61 -13.12 10.51
C ASP A 118 17.03 -13.46 10.05
N ILE A 119 18.02 -12.97 10.80
CA ILE A 119 19.45 -13.15 10.52
C ILE A 119 19.84 -14.64 10.64
N GLY A 120 19.12 -15.44 11.42
CA GLY A 120 19.39 -16.88 11.60
C GLY A 120 19.13 -17.71 10.34
N LYS A 121 18.42 -17.15 9.36
CA LYS A 121 18.18 -17.75 8.03
C LYS A 121 19.11 -17.21 6.94
N LEU A 122 20.01 -16.29 7.29
CA LEU A 122 21.03 -15.80 6.37
C LEU A 122 22.28 -16.69 6.48
N ASN A 123 22.89 -17.00 5.34
CA ASN A 123 24.27 -17.49 5.27
C ASN A 123 25.16 -16.30 4.86
N PRO A 124 25.52 -15.39 5.78
CA PRO A 124 26.40 -14.28 5.44
C PRO A 124 27.80 -14.82 5.09
N GLU A 125 28.36 -14.36 3.96
CA GLU A 125 29.73 -14.66 3.51
C GLU A 125 30.79 -14.26 4.57
N GLN A 126 30.46 -13.28 5.44
CA GLN A 126 31.25 -12.90 6.61
C GLN A 126 30.41 -12.99 7.89
N GLN A 127 30.77 -13.90 8.78
CA GLN A 127 30.23 -13.92 10.14
C GLN A 127 30.66 -12.65 10.89
N GLY A 128 29.69 -11.90 11.42
CA GLY A 128 29.93 -10.72 12.25
C GLY A 128 29.92 -9.37 11.54
N ASP A 129 29.45 -9.29 10.30
CA ASP A 129 29.26 -8.03 9.59
C ASP A 129 28.34 -7.06 10.40
N PRO A 130 28.86 -5.89 10.83
CA PRO A 130 28.10 -4.88 11.59
C PRO A 130 26.81 -4.43 10.91
N GLN A 131 26.72 -4.58 9.59
CA GLN A 131 25.60 -4.13 8.76
C GLN A 131 24.31 -4.94 8.97
N PHE A 132 24.42 -6.16 9.52
CA PHE A 132 23.28 -7.02 9.86
C PHE A 132 22.91 -6.98 11.35
N GLN A 133 23.68 -6.32 12.21
CA GLN A 133 23.48 -6.40 13.67
C GLN A 133 22.35 -5.50 14.21
N ASP A 134 21.78 -4.61 13.39
CA ASP A 134 20.84 -3.56 13.85
C ASP A 134 19.56 -3.44 12.98
N LEU A 135 19.13 -4.55 12.37
CA LEU A 135 17.92 -4.62 11.52
C LEU A 135 16.72 -5.29 12.20
N ASN A 136 16.79 -5.51 13.52
CA ASN A 136 15.66 -5.99 14.29
C ASN A 136 14.62 -4.87 14.46
N SER A 137 13.42 -5.10 13.91
CA SER A 137 12.21 -4.29 14.16
C SER A 137 12.33 -2.80 13.81
N LYS A 138 12.69 -2.49 12.56
CA LYS A 138 12.65 -1.11 12.06
C LYS A 138 11.20 -0.65 11.88
N PHE A 139 10.80 0.32 12.69
CA PHE A 139 9.53 1.03 12.55
C PHE A 139 9.68 2.21 11.59
N THR A 140 8.74 2.33 10.65
CA THR A 140 8.71 3.43 9.67
C THR A 140 7.28 3.93 9.52
N PRO A 141 6.98 5.17 9.98
CA PRO A 141 5.69 5.78 9.70
C PRO A 141 5.65 6.33 8.28
N ASN A 142 4.46 6.37 7.69
CA ASN A 142 4.19 7.02 6.41
C ASN A 142 2.82 7.70 6.44
N ILE A 143 2.61 8.60 5.49
CA ILE A 143 1.33 9.23 5.23
C ILE A 143 1.04 9.17 3.73
N GLY A 144 -0.23 9.14 3.36
CA GLY A 144 -0.68 9.14 1.98
C GLY A 144 -1.91 10.00 1.80
N ALA A 145 -2.25 10.29 0.55
CA ALA A 145 -3.47 11.00 0.19
C ALA A 145 -4.01 10.50 -1.15
N GLY A 146 -5.30 10.71 -1.36
CA GLY A 146 -5.96 10.36 -2.61
C GLY A 146 -7.19 11.19 -2.89
N VAL A 147 -7.58 11.17 -4.14
CA VAL A 147 -8.82 11.71 -4.69
C VAL A 147 -9.51 10.58 -5.45
N TYR A 148 -10.83 10.51 -5.36
CA TYR A 148 -11.61 9.48 -6.02
C TYR A 148 -12.94 10.07 -6.48
N TRP A 149 -13.10 10.17 -7.80
CA TRP A 149 -14.35 10.61 -8.41
C TRP A 149 -15.09 9.40 -8.96
N HIS A 150 -16.32 9.17 -8.49
CA HIS A 150 -17.02 7.93 -8.79
C HIS A 150 -18.54 8.06 -8.88
N SER A 151 -19.12 7.08 -9.56
CA SER A 151 -20.55 6.78 -9.69
C SER A 151 -20.72 5.25 -9.73
N ASP A 152 -21.96 4.76 -9.85
CA ASP A 152 -22.23 3.33 -9.96
C ASP A 152 -21.66 2.68 -11.24
N LYS A 153 -21.33 3.49 -12.27
CA LYS A 153 -20.91 3.00 -13.60
C LYS A 153 -19.49 3.37 -13.99
N ALA A 154 -18.90 4.36 -13.34
CA ALA A 154 -17.60 4.90 -13.71
C ALA A 154 -16.87 5.43 -12.49
N TYR A 155 -15.55 5.26 -12.46
CA TYR A 155 -14.68 5.82 -11.44
C TYR A 155 -13.35 6.26 -12.04
N ILE A 156 -12.74 7.27 -11.43
CA ILE A 156 -11.39 7.77 -11.70
C ILE A 156 -10.75 8.06 -10.35
N GLY A 157 -9.54 7.54 -10.11
CA GLY A 157 -8.80 7.75 -8.88
C GLY A 157 -7.47 8.43 -9.14
N LEU A 158 -6.97 9.18 -8.17
CA LEU A 158 -5.58 9.60 -8.11
C LEU A 158 -5.11 9.42 -6.68
N SER A 159 -4.05 8.66 -6.43
CA SER A 159 -3.55 8.48 -5.06
C SER A 159 -2.05 8.36 -4.99
N VAL A 160 -1.52 8.88 -3.89
CA VAL A 160 -0.16 8.71 -3.38
C VAL A 160 -0.29 7.99 -2.04
N PRO A 161 -0.11 6.67 -1.96
CA PRO A 161 -0.34 5.92 -0.73
C PRO A 161 0.75 6.15 0.32
N ASN A 162 1.96 6.54 -0.10
CA ASN A 162 3.11 6.79 0.76
C ASN A 162 3.90 8.00 0.22
N PHE A 163 3.98 9.08 0.99
CA PHE A 163 4.74 10.29 0.68
C PHE A 163 6.21 10.18 1.09
N ILE A 164 6.52 9.38 2.12
CA ILE A 164 7.87 9.29 2.66
C ILE A 164 8.60 8.13 1.97
N GLU A 165 9.57 8.43 1.10
CA GLU A 165 10.52 7.44 0.62
C GLU A 165 11.47 7.06 1.77
N THR A 166 11.39 5.83 2.25
CA THR A 166 12.35 5.33 3.24
C THR A 166 13.40 4.50 2.52
N ASN A 167 14.60 5.05 2.40
CA ASN A 167 15.74 4.31 1.86
C ASN A 167 16.20 3.29 2.90
N ARG A 168 15.93 2.00 2.65
CA ARG A 168 16.32 0.91 3.54
C ARG A 168 17.67 0.27 3.17
N TYR A 169 18.56 1.02 2.53
CA TYR A 169 19.96 0.71 2.28
C TYR A 169 20.64 1.94 1.65
N ASN A 170 21.85 2.32 2.08
CA ASN A 170 22.67 3.30 1.35
C ASN A 170 24.14 2.88 1.49
N ASP A 171 24.61 2.10 0.53
CA ASP A 171 26.03 2.02 0.21
C ASP A 171 26.17 2.02 -1.32
N ASN A 172 27.23 2.67 -1.81
CA ASN A 172 27.46 3.13 -3.18
C ASN A 172 26.76 2.32 -4.29
N ASP A 173 25.87 3.01 -5.02
CA ASP A 173 25.33 2.70 -6.36
C ASP A 173 24.37 1.52 -6.61
N ILE A 174 23.90 0.75 -5.62
CA ILE A 174 22.79 -0.19 -5.87
C ILE A 174 21.82 -0.29 -4.67
N ALA A 175 20.67 0.39 -4.76
CA ALA A 175 19.58 0.22 -3.81
C ALA A 175 18.82 -1.09 -4.10
N ILE A 176 18.84 -2.04 -3.17
CA ILE A 176 18.22 -3.37 -3.35
C ILE A 176 16.70 -3.33 -3.13
N PHE A 177 16.19 -2.42 -2.29
CA PHE A 177 14.76 -2.12 -2.17
C PHE A 177 14.54 -0.61 -1.96
N LYS A 178 13.78 -0.01 -2.87
CA LYS A 178 13.42 1.41 -2.84
C LYS A 178 11.90 1.52 -2.84
N ASP A 179 11.33 1.94 -1.72
CA ASP A 179 9.95 2.42 -1.69
C ASP A 179 9.93 3.80 -2.35
N LYS A 180 9.45 3.84 -3.59
CA LYS A 180 9.23 5.08 -4.33
C LYS A 180 7.84 5.62 -4.06
N ILE A 181 7.69 6.94 -4.21
CA ILE A 181 6.36 7.54 -4.29
C ILE A 181 5.67 7.01 -5.53
N ASN A 182 4.62 6.22 -5.33
CA ASN A 182 3.84 5.63 -6.43
C ASN A 182 2.55 6.42 -6.63
N TYR A 183 2.30 6.86 -7.86
CA TYR A 183 1.06 7.51 -8.25
C TYR A 183 0.16 6.48 -8.94
N TYR A 184 -1.05 6.29 -8.41
CA TYR A 184 -2.04 5.41 -9.03
C TYR A 184 -3.12 6.24 -9.71
N LEU A 185 -3.44 5.89 -10.97
CA LEU A 185 -4.54 6.45 -11.78
C LEU A 185 -5.70 5.44 -11.87
#